data_AF-A0A553N340-F1
#
_entry.id   AF-A0A553N340-F1
#
_cell.length_a   1.000
_cell.length_b   1.000
_cell.length_c   1.000
_cell.angle_alpha   90.00
_cell.angle_beta   90.00
_cell.angle_gamma   90.00
#
_symmetry.space_group_name_H-M   'P 1'
#
loop_
_entity.id
_entity.type
_entity.pdbx_description
1 polymer ?
#
loop_
_entity_poly.entity_id
_entity_poly.type
_entity_poly.pdbx_seq_one_letter_code
_entity_poly.pdbx_strand_id
1 'polypeptide(L)'
;MMDYFPQHCDSASLSSFSLDTPSLPRHPPPQEDTASLVSTGTLVPEAIYLPPPGHRLVSHSDWDTLQTQLADLHEEVTELQKQKAELERLLDLSVLQSQVQTSEGLLQDLQKSFSQSQSAVQSRLAELSYSQKRVCNELSKLKGEDGDLEERTENSLPPRSPTLEAAHCEERLRIEIVNLQEQLETRTEESGPSSRGYVIYTFFLDNGLNHSCCLNNVNYVVFSMNLCLVKFSSLKVEADRIQIQKEKLELELQSCRVEVQGLRVALSHLQKDNKSHISEKTGLQQQCLELRGQVISLRSQLDTSQAVQKDFVQLSQSLQVKLEQIRQADSLNQVKHLLGEDIEGFPTDAT
;
A
#
# COMPACT_ATOMS: atom_id res chain seq x y z
N MET A 1 -1.82 -20.56 21.18
CA MET A 1 -3.04 -19.82 21.56
C MET A 1 -3.76 -19.53 20.26
N MET A 2 -4.79 -20.33 19.99
CA MET A 2 -5.60 -20.30 18.77
C MET A 2 -6.70 -19.27 18.98
N ASP A 3 -6.81 -18.27 18.11
CA ASP A 3 -7.98 -17.40 18.06
C ASP A 3 -8.70 -17.56 16.72
N TYR A 4 -9.93 -18.03 16.86
CA TYR A 4 -10.94 -18.27 15.85
C TYR A 4 -11.52 -16.95 15.33
N PHE A 5 -11.56 -16.78 14.01
CA PHE A 5 -12.51 -15.87 13.35
C PHE A 5 -13.34 -16.68 12.35
N PRO A 6 -14.69 -16.67 12.44
CA PRO A 6 -15.53 -17.32 11.45
C PRO A 6 -15.75 -16.40 10.25
N GLN A 7 -15.23 -16.79 9.08
CA GLN A 7 -15.68 -16.25 7.79
C GLN A 7 -16.89 -17.04 7.31
N HIS A 8 -18.08 -16.46 7.51
CA HIS A 8 -19.32 -16.87 6.85
C HIS A 8 -19.57 -15.89 5.70
N CYS A 9 -19.21 -16.28 4.48
CA CYS A 9 -19.75 -15.66 3.26
C CYS A 9 -20.14 -16.77 2.30
N ASP A 10 -21.45 -16.93 2.20
CA ASP A 10 -22.15 -17.95 1.43
C ASP A 10 -21.89 -17.83 -0.07
N SER A 11 -21.50 -18.96 -0.65
CA SER A 11 -21.55 -19.21 -2.08
C SER A 11 -22.98 -19.59 -2.44
N ALA A 12 -23.79 -18.59 -2.83
CA ALA A 12 -25.08 -18.87 -3.45
C ALA A 12 -24.86 -19.23 -4.93
N SER A 13 -24.64 -20.52 -5.19
CA SER A 13 -24.82 -21.14 -6.49
C SER A 13 -26.31 -21.09 -6.85
N LEU A 14 -26.66 -20.41 -7.95
CA LEU A 14 -28.00 -20.53 -8.52
C LEU A 14 -28.08 -21.79 -9.37
N SER A 15 -28.84 -22.72 -8.83
CA SER A 15 -29.28 -23.99 -9.39
C SER A 15 -29.90 -23.82 -10.78
N SER A 16 -29.41 -24.64 -11.70
CA SER A 16 -30.03 -25.02 -12.96
C SER A 16 -31.40 -25.67 -12.70
N PHE A 17 -32.46 -25.16 -13.34
CA PHE A 17 -33.70 -25.91 -13.51
C PHE A 17 -33.65 -26.59 -14.89
N SER A 18 -33.39 -27.90 -14.87
CA SER A 18 -33.66 -28.78 -16.02
C SER A 18 -35.17 -28.96 -16.15
N LEU A 19 -35.74 -28.53 -17.27
CA LEU A 19 -37.04 -28.97 -17.73
C LEU A 19 -36.82 -29.89 -18.94
N ASP A 20 -36.73 -31.19 -18.64
CA ASP A 20 -36.92 -32.23 -19.64
C ASP A 20 -38.32 -32.06 -20.26
N THR A 21 -38.36 -31.84 -21.57
CA THR A 21 -39.57 -32.00 -22.37
C THR A 21 -39.25 -32.99 -23.50
N PRO A 22 -40.08 -34.04 -23.67
CA PRO A 22 -39.78 -35.12 -24.59
C PRO A 22 -39.95 -34.67 -26.04
N SER A 23 -38.94 -34.91 -26.86
CA SER A 23 -38.93 -34.64 -28.30
C SER A 23 -39.79 -35.67 -29.05
N LEU A 24 -40.97 -35.25 -29.52
CA LEU A 24 -41.76 -35.96 -30.53
C LEU A 24 -41.34 -35.52 -31.95
N PRO A 25 -41.56 -36.36 -32.98
CA PRO A 25 -40.75 -36.41 -34.18
C PRO A 25 -41.12 -35.35 -35.23
N ARG A 26 -40.10 -34.77 -35.89
CA ARG A 26 -40.27 -33.99 -37.13
C ARG A 26 -40.81 -34.90 -38.25
N HIS A 27 -42.00 -34.59 -38.76
CA HIS A 27 -42.46 -35.06 -40.06
C HIS A 27 -42.16 -33.96 -41.12
N PRO A 28 -41.64 -34.29 -42.31
CA PRO A 28 -41.40 -33.31 -43.38
C PRO A 28 -42.72 -32.92 -44.09
N PRO A 29 -42.81 -31.75 -44.75
CA PRO A 29 -44.05 -31.27 -45.34
C PRO A 29 -44.31 -31.90 -46.72
N PRO A 30 -45.56 -32.16 -47.12
CA PRO A 30 -45.93 -32.17 -48.52
C PRO A 30 -46.58 -30.84 -48.90
N GLN A 31 -45.93 -30.19 -49.87
CA GLN A 31 -46.48 -29.68 -51.13
C GLN A 31 -47.87 -29.01 -51.17
N GLU A 32 -47.84 -27.84 -51.81
CA GLU A 32 -48.94 -26.96 -52.21
C GLU A 32 -50.10 -27.68 -52.93
N ASP A 33 -51.33 -27.30 -52.58
CA ASP A 33 -52.43 -27.22 -53.54
C ASP A 33 -53.32 -26.01 -53.19
N THR A 34 -53.55 -25.18 -54.19
CA THR A 34 -54.50 -24.07 -54.19
C THR A 34 -55.91 -24.61 -54.38
N ALA A 35 -56.82 -24.35 -53.43
CA ALA A 35 -58.26 -24.35 -53.72
C ALA A 35 -59.06 -23.52 -52.68
N SER A 36 -59.84 -22.60 -53.23
CA SER A 36 -60.99 -21.90 -52.63
C SER A 36 -61.77 -22.72 -51.61
N LEU A 37 -62.20 -22.10 -50.50
CA LEU A 37 -63.61 -22.10 -50.07
C LEU A 37 -63.85 -20.97 -49.04
N VAL A 38 -64.73 -20.05 -49.42
CA VAL A 38 -65.45 -19.14 -48.51
C VAL A 38 -66.15 -19.96 -47.43
N SER A 39 -65.81 -19.74 -46.16
CA SER A 39 -66.64 -20.17 -45.04
C SER A 39 -66.58 -19.15 -43.91
N THR A 40 -67.72 -18.52 -43.69
CA THR A 40 -68.02 -17.55 -42.64
C THR A 40 -67.94 -18.22 -41.27
N GLY A 41 -66.88 -17.97 -40.51
CA GLY A 41 -66.77 -18.45 -39.12
C GLY A 41 -65.48 -18.02 -38.46
N THR A 42 -65.57 -17.01 -37.58
CA THR A 42 -64.56 -16.60 -36.59
C THR A 42 -63.12 -16.44 -37.09
N LEU A 43 -62.77 -15.26 -37.62
CA LEU A 43 -61.38 -14.80 -37.64
C LEU A 43 -60.93 -14.54 -36.20
N VAL A 44 -60.47 -15.60 -35.52
CA VAL A 44 -59.52 -15.49 -34.43
C VAL A 44 -58.23 -15.01 -35.08
N PRO A 45 -57.73 -13.79 -34.79
CA PRO A 45 -56.40 -13.42 -35.25
C PRO A 45 -55.43 -14.48 -34.74
N GLU A 46 -54.66 -15.08 -35.64
CA GLU A 46 -53.52 -15.94 -35.30
C GLU A 46 -52.78 -15.33 -34.11
N ALA A 47 -52.53 -16.18 -33.11
CA ALA A 47 -52.00 -15.82 -31.81
C ALA A 47 -51.10 -14.58 -31.83
N ILE A 48 -51.61 -13.46 -31.28
CA ILE A 48 -50.73 -12.35 -30.90
C ILE A 48 -49.82 -12.93 -29.83
N TYR A 49 -48.57 -13.25 -30.20
CA TYR A 49 -47.57 -13.71 -29.25
C TYR A 49 -47.37 -12.61 -28.21
N LEU A 50 -47.90 -12.82 -27.01
CA LEU A 50 -47.58 -11.98 -25.86
C LEU A 50 -46.29 -12.52 -25.24
N PRO A 51 -45.18 -11.75 -25.29
CA PRO A 51 -43.96 -12.17 -24.63
C PRO A 51 -44.16 -12.26 -23.11
N PRO A 52 -43.52 -13.23 -22.43
CA PRO A 52 -43.57 -13.35 -20.97
C PRO A 52 -43.15 -12.05 -20.27
N PRO A 53 -43.58 -11.81 -19.02
CA PRO A 53 -43.18 -10.63 -18.26
C PRO A 53 -41.66 -10.45 -18.27
N GLY A 54 -41.19 -9.26 -18.63
CA GLY A 54 -39.77 -8.93 -18.76
C GLY A 54 -39.16 -9.15 -20.15
N HIS A 55 -39.90 -9.75 -21.09
CA HIS A 55 -39.45 -9.95 -22.47
C HIS A 55 -40.15 -8.94 -23.39
N ARG A 56 -39.38 -8.28 -24.24
CA ARG A 56 -39.88 -7.33 -25.24
C ARG A 56 -39.67 -7.92 -26.62
N LEU A 57 -40.66 -7.79 -27.50
CA LEU A 57 -40.49 -8.08 -28.92
C LEU A 57 -39.59 -7.01 -29.53
N VAL A 58 -38.49 -7.45 -30.14
CA VAL A 58 -37.47 -6.60 -30.74
C VAL A 58 -37.53 -6.82 -32.26
N SER A 59 -37.46 -5.74 -33.04
CA SER A 59 -37.41 -5.85 -34.50
C SER A 59 -36.09 -6.48 -34.95
N HIS A 60 -36.02 -7.06 -36.15
CA HIS A 60 -34.76 -7.64 -36.65
C HIS A 60 -33.62 -6.61 -36.70
N SER A 61 -33.89 -5.37 -37.09
CA SER A 61 -32.88 -4.30 -37.09
C SER A 61 -32.41 -3.93 -35.69
N ASP A 62 -33.31 -3.89 -34.71
CA ASP A 62 -32.95 -3.61 -33.31
C ASP A 62 -32.19 -4.79 -32.69
N TRP A 63 -32.54 -6.03 -33.08
CA TRP A 63 -31.84 -7.24 -32.67
C TRP A 63 -30.41 -7.25 -33.21
N ASP A 64 -30.22 -6.94 -34.50
CA ASP A 64 -28.89 -6.84 -35.11
C ASP A 64 -28.06 -5.73 -34.45
N THR A 65 -28.68 -4.59 -34.12
CA THR A 65 -28.03 -3.49 -33.40
C THR A 65 -27.59 -3.92 -31.99
N LEU A 66 -28.46 -4.60 -31.24
CA LEU A 66 -28.12 -5.14 -29.92
C LEU A 66 -27.06 -6.24 -29.99
N GLN A 67 -27.10 -7.09 -31.02
CA GLN A 67 -26.12 -8.15 -31.24
C GLN A 67 -24.74 -7.57 -31.52
N THR A 68 -24.68 -6.48 -32.31
CA THR A 68 -23.45 -5.74 -32.59
C THR A 68 -22.91 -5.09 -31.32
N GLN A 69 -23.76 -4.42 -30.54
CA GLN A 69 -23.38 -3.83 -29.26
C GLN A 69 -22.90 -4.87 -28.24
N LEU A 70 -23.53 -6.04 -28.19
CA LEU A 70 -23.09 -7.16 -27.34
C LEU A 70 -21.73 -7.70 -27.78
N ALA A 71 -21.46 -7.76 -29.09
CA ALA A 71 -20.16 -8.16 -29.61
C ALA A 71 -19.07 -7.13 -29.23
N ASP A 72 -19.35 -5.84 -29.40
CA ASP A 72 -18.43 -4.75 -29.03
C ASP A 72 -18.15 -4.75 -27.52
N LEU A 73 -19.18 -4.89 -26.67
CA LEU A 73 -19.00 -4.99 -25.21
C LEU A 73 -18.23 -6.24 -24.82
N HIS A 74 -18.47 -7.36 -25.51
CA HIS A 74 -17.75 -8.60 -25.24
C HIS A 74 -16.26 -8.46 -25.57
N GLU A 75 -15.94 -7.84 -26.71
CA GLU A 75 -14.57 -7.50 -27.09
C GLU A 75 -13.92 -6.59 -26.03
N GLU A 76 -14.59 -5.52 -25.62
CA GLU A 76 -14.12 -4.61 -24.58
C GLU A 76 -13.85 -5.33 -23.24
N VAL A 77 -14.76 -6.21 -22.82
CA VAL A 77 -14.58 -7.03 -21.61
C VAL A 77 -13.38 -7.97 -21.74
N THR A 78 -13.17 -8.60 -22.90
CA THR A 78 -12.02 -9.50 -23.10
C THR A 78 -10.69 -8.74 -23.10
N GLU A 79 -10.66 -7.54 -23.66
CA GLU A 79 -9.46 -6.69 -23.66
C GLU A 79 -9.16 -6.18 -22.25
N LEU A 80 -10.18 -5.74 -21.49
CA LEU A 80 -10.02 -5.36 -20.09
C LEU A 80 -9.56 -6.53 -19.21
N GLN A 81 -10.05 -7.75 -19.47
CA GLN A 81 -9.58 -8.96 -18.78
C GLN A 81 -8.10 -9.24 -19.06
N LYS A 82 -7.67 -9.07 -20.32
CA LYS A 82 -6.27 -9.22 -20.71
C LYS A 82 -5.37 -8.17 -20.08
N GLN A 83 -5.79 -6.90 -20.09
CA GLN A 83 -5.07 -5.80 -19.44
C GLN A 83 -4.97 -6.03 -17.93
N LYS A 84 -6.04 -6.49 -17.28
CA LYS A 84 -6.03 -6.89 -15.87
C LYS A 84 -5.00 -8.00 -15.63
N ALA A 85 -4.97 -9.05 -16.45
CA ALA A 85 -4.02 -10.15 -16.29
C ALA A 85 -2.55 -9.69 -16.47
N GLU A 86 -2.27 -8.81 -17.43
CA GLU A 86 -0.91 -8.27 -17.61
C GLU A 86 -0.54 -7.32 -16.46
N LEU A 87 -1.47 -6.50 -15.98
CA LEU A 87 -1.26 -5.69 -14.80
C LEU A 87 -1.01 -6.55 -13.57
N GLU A 88 -1.76 -7.63 -13.34
CA GLU A 88 -1.53 -8.58 -12.24
C GLU A 88 -0.15 -9.25 -12.36
N ARG A 89 0.30 -9.58 -13.57
CA ARG A 89 1.63 -10.13 -13.83
C ARG A 89 2.76 -9.11 -13.65
N LEU A 90 2.54 -7.84 -13.95
CA LEU A 90 3.49 -6.76 -13.67
C LEU A 90 3.50 -6.37 -12.19
N LEU A 91 2.35 -6.55 -11.54
CA LEU A 91 2.18 -6.44 -10.10
C LEU A 91 2.62 -7.71 -9.37
N ASP A 92 3.18 -8.73 -10.06
CA ASP A 92 3.85 -9.84 -9.40
C ASP A 92 4.99 -9.26 -8.57
N LEU A 93 4.65 -9.04 -7.30
CA LEU A 93 5.48 -8.49 -6.24
C LEU A 93 6.74 -9.33 -6.02
N SER A 94 6.92 -10.46 -6.72
CA SER A 94 8.06 -11.36 -6.60
C SER A 94 9.41 -10.65 -6.81
N VAL A 95 9.53 -9.73 -7.77
CA VAL A 95 10.80 -9.02 -8.00
C VAL A 95 11.07 -8.04 -6.85
N LEU A 96 10.08 -7.24 -6.47
CA LEU A 96 10.22 -6.28 -5.37
C LEU A 96 10.42 -6.99 -4.02
N GLN A 97 9.74 -8.11 -3.82
CA GLN A 97 9.85 -8.98 -2.65
C GLN A 97 11.24 -9.63 -2.58
N SER A 98 11.78 -10.11 -3.70
CA SER A 98 13.15 -10.62 -3.76
C SER A 98 14.18 -9.52 -3.45
N GLN A 99 13.93 -8.29 -3.92
CA GLN A 99 14.80 -7.14 -3.67
C GLN A 99 14.75 -6.69 -2.20
N VAL A 100 13.56 -6.72 -1.58
CA VAL A 100 13.38 -6.44 -0.14
C VAL A 100 14.05 -7.51 0.71
N GLN A 101 13.86 -8.80 0.38
CA GLN A 101 14.54 -9.89 1.09
C GLN A 101 16.07 -9.80 0.98
N THR A 102 16.58 -9.40 -0.19
CA THR A 102 18.01 -9.22 -0.41
C THR A 102 18.55 -8.03 0.41
N SER A 103 17.84 -6.89 0.43
CA SER A 103 18.27 -5.72 1.20
C SER A 103 18.18 -5.97 2.71
N GLU A 104 17.16 -6.68 3.19
CA GLU A 104 17.03 -7.12 4.58
C GLU A 104 18.19 -8.03 5.00
N GLY A 105 18.59 -8.99 4.15
CA GLY A 105 19.74 -9.85 4.40
C GLY A 105 21.05 -9.06 4.55
N LEU A 106 21.33 -8.14 3.61
CA LEU A 106 22.51 -7.29 3.66
C LEU A 106 22.55 -6.41 4.92
N LEU A 107 21.40 -5.87 5.34
CA LEU A 107 21.31 -5.08 6.57
C LEU A 107 21.61 -5.91 7.83
N GLN A 108 21.13 -7.14 7.89
CA GLN A 108 21.44 -8.04 8.99
C GLN A 108 22.94 -8.37 9.06
N ASP A 109 23.58 -8.58 7.93
CA ASP A 109 25.01 -8.88 7.87
C ASP A 109 25.87 -7.66 8.24
N LEU A 110 25.47 -6.46 7.80
CA LEU A 110 26.07 -5.21 8.25
C LEU A 110 25.92 -5.02 9.76
N GLN A 111 24.73 -5.29 10.32
CA GLN A 111 24.50 -5.19 11.75
C GLN A 111 25.38 -6.17 12.56
N LYS A 112 25.53 -7.40 12.07
CA LYS A 112 26.44 -8.39 12.69
C LYS A 112 27.90 -7.94 12.60
N SER A 113 28.34 -7.50 11.43
CA SER A 113 29.71 -7.01 11.21
C SER A 113 30.02 -5.79 12.09
N PHE A 114 29.07 -4.86 12.21
CA PHE A 114 29.19 -3.71 13.11
C PHE A 114 29.33 -4.14 14.57
N SER A 115 28.49 -5.05 15.05
CA SER A 115 28.54 -5.57 16.43
C SER A 115 29.86 -6.28 16.70
N GLN A 116 30.35 -7.07 15.74
CA GLN A 116 31.65 -7.74 15.82
C GLN A 116 32.80 -6.71 15.88
N SER A 117 32.83 -5.74 14.98
CA SER A 117 33.85 -4.68 14.95
C SER A 117 33.83 -3.85 16.24
N GLN A 118 32.65 -3.49 16.74
CA GLN A 118 32.48 -2.79 18.01
C GLN A 118 33.07 -3.60 19.17
N SER A 119 32.75 -4.90 19.27
CA SER A 119 33.30 -5.77 20.33
C SER A 119 34.83 -5.91 20.25
N ALA A 120 35.38 -5.99 19.03
CA ALA A 120 36.82 -6.07 18.80
C ALA A 120 37.54 -4.77 19.22
N VAL A 121 36.97 -3.62 18.90
CA VAL A 121 37.49 -2.31 19.34
C VAL A 121 37.42 -2.18 20.86
N GLN A 122 36.32 -2.60 21.49
CA GLN A 122 36.18 -2.59 22.94
C GLN A 122 37.23 -3.48 23.63
N SER A 123 37.50 -4.68 23.10
CA SER A 123 38.57 -5.55 23.62
C SER A 123 39.94 -4.89 23.53
N ARG A 124 40.28 -4.31 22.37
CA ARG A 124 41.56 -3.60 22.19
C ARG A 124 41.71 -2.42 23.12
N LEU A 125 40.63 -1.66 23.35
CA LEU A 125 40.66 -0.54 24.29
C LEU A 125 40.87 -1.03 25.73
N ALA A 126 40.24 -2.14 26.12
CA ALA A 126 40.45 -2.74 27.42
C ALA A 126 41.90 -3.24 27.61
N GLU A 127 42.47 -3.88 26.59
CA GLU A 127 43.87 -4.32 26.58
C GLU A 127 44.85 -3.14 26.70
N LEU A 128 44.63 -2.07 25.94
CA LEU A 128 45.44 -0.85 26.01
C LEU A 128 45.31 -0.14 27.36
N SER A 129 44.11 -0.09 27.94
CA SER A 129 43.92 0.48 29.28
C SER A 129 44.65 -0.33 30.35
N TYR A 130 44.62 -1.66 30.23
CA TYR A 130 45.35 -2.55 31.14
C TYR A 130 46.87 -2.40 30.98
N SER A 131 47.38 -2.35 29.75
CA SER A 131 48.81 -2.16 29.51
C SER A 131 49.29 -0.78 29.96
N GLN A 132 48.50 0.28 29.74
CA GLN A 132 48.77 1.62 30.26
C GLN A 132 48.90 1.62 31.78
N LYS A 133 47.92 1.03 32.50
CA LYS A 133 47.97 0.93 33.97
C LYS A 133 49.20 0.17 34.45
N ARG A 134 49.55 -0.93 33.78
CA ARG A 134 50.77 -1.71 34.11
C ARG A 134 52.03 -0.87 33.93
N VAL A 135 52.18 -0.15 32.81
CA VAL A 135 53.33 0.73 32.57
C VAL A 135 53.38 1.87 33.58
N CYS A 136 52.24 2.50 33.91
CA CYS A 136 52.17 3.53 34.95
C CYS A 136 52.62 3.02 36.33
N ASN A 137 52.25 1.78 36.68
CA ASN A 137 52.69 1.15 37.93
C ASN A 137 54.21 0.89 37.93
N GLU A 138 54.78 0.39 36.83
CA GLU A 138 56.23 0.19 36.70
C GLU A 138 57.00 1.51 36.76
N LEU A 139 56.52 2.57 36.10
CA LEU A 139 57.11 3.91 36.19
C LEU A 139 57.05 4.48 37.61
N SER A 140 55.96 4.23 38.33
CA SER A 140 55.82 4.66 39.73
C SER A 140 56.79 3.90 40.65
N LYS A 141 57.05 2.62 40.35
CA LYS A 141 58.01 1.79 41.08
C LYS A 141 59.46 2.26 40.84
N LEU A 142 59.86 2.45 39.58
CA LEU A 142 61.19 2.97 39.23
C LEU A 142 61.43 4.37 39.82
N LYS A 143 60.42 5.24 39.80
CA LYS A 143 60.49 6.57 40.44
C LYS A 143 60.63 6.50 41.97
N GLY A 144 60.06 5.49 42.62
CA GLY A 144 60.26 5.24 44.04
C GLY A 144 61.66 4.70 44.35
N GLU A 145 62.16 3.79 43.51
CA GLU A 145 63.51 3.22 43.63
C GLU A 145 64.63 4.26 43.41
N ASP A 146 64.40 5.29 42.57
CA ASP A 146 65.31 6.45 42.47
C ASP A 146 65.28 7.34 43.72
N GLY A 147 64.16 7.41 44.44
CA GLY A 147 64.04 8.17 45.69
C GLY A 147 64.77 7.51 46.87
N ASP A 148 64.78 6.18 46.93
CA ASP A 148 65.48 5.41 47.96
C ASP A 148 67.02 5.41 47.79
N LEU A 149 67.52 5.85 46.63
CA LEU A 149 68.95 6.02 46.36
C LEU A 149 69.49 7.43 46.69
N GLU A 150 68.62 8.42 46.90
CA GLU A 150 69.02 9.77 47.34
C GLU A 150 69.06 9.93 48.88
N GLU A 151 68.49 9.00 49.66
CA GLU A 151 68.40 9.09 51.14
C GLU A 151 69.70 8.73 51.90
N ARG A 152 70.88 8.78 51.27
CA ARG A 152 72.16 8.52 51.96
C ARG A 152 73.19 9.64 51.92
N THR A 153 72.82 10.84 51.48
CA THR A 153 73.79 11.96 51.46
C THR A 153 73.18 13.30 51.87
N GLU A 154 72.55 13.35 53.04
CA GLU A 154 72.32 14.62 53.74
C GLU A 154 73.16 14.68 55.01
N ASN A 155 74.15 15.59 55.02
CA ASN A 155 74.61 16.29 56.22
C ASN A 155 75.43 17.53 55.80
N SER A 156 74.78 18.70 55.72
CA SER A 156 75.19 19.99 56.32
C SER A 156 74.84 21.25 55.50
N LEU A 157 73.80 21.98 55.95
CA LEU A 157 73.62 23.47 55.96
C LEU A 157 73.34 24.22 54.63
N PRO A 158 72.89 25.51 54.69
CA PRO A 158 71.53 26.08 54.76
C PRO A 158 71.07 26.68 53.39
N PRO A 159 69.90 27.32 53.21
CA PRO A 159 69.32 27.54 51.87
C PRO A 159 70.14 28.58 51.08
N ARG A 160 70.98 28.09 50.17
CA ARG A 160 71.76 28.90 49.25
C ARG A 160 70.91 29.19 48.01
N SER A 161 70.90 30.44 47.59
CA SER A 161 70.13 30.90 46.44
C SER A 161 70.50 30.09 45.18
N PRO A 162 69.52 29.58 44.42
CA PRO A 162 69.76 28.67 43.28
C PRO A 162 70.59 29.30 42.16
N THR A 163 70.78 30.63 42.17
CA THR A 163 71.54 31.35 41.14
C THR A 163 73.06 31.29 41.35
N LEU A 164 73.55 31.21 42.59
CA LEU A 164 74.99 31.21 42.88
C LEU A 164 75.60 29.80 42.76
N GLU A 165 74.80 28.77 43.06
CA GLU A 165 75.16 27.36 42.91
C GLU A 165 75.10 26.93 41.43
N ALA A 166 74.11 27.42 40.68
CA ALA A 166 74.08 27.30 39.22
C ALA A 166 75.30 27.97 38.57
N ALA A 167 75.72 29.16 39.02
CA ALA A 167 76.91 29.84 38.51
C ALA A 167 78.22 29.11 38.85
N HIS A 168 78.34 28.51 40.05
CA HIS A 168 79.50 27.69 40.40
C HIS A 168 79.52 26.34 39.67
N CYS A 169 78.37 25.72 39.42
CA CYS A 169 78.24 24.54 38.58
C CYS A 169 78.53 24.85 37.11
N GLU A 170 78.07 26.00 36.61
CA GLU A 170 78.38 26.50 35.27
C GLU A 170 79.88 26.76 35.11
N GLU A 171 80.52 27.39 36.10
CA GLU A 171 81.96 27.64 36.06
C GLU A 171 82.78 26.34 36.21
N ARG A 172 82.33 25.39 37.05
CA ARG A 172 82.90 24.04 37.09
C ARG A 172 82.77 23.33 35.75
N LEU A 173 81.60 23.39 35.13
CA LEU A 173 81.38 22.80 33.81
C LEU A 173 82.22 23.49 32.74
N ARG A 174 82.43 24.81 32.80
CA ARG A 174 83.36 25.52 31.90
C ARG A 174 84.81 25.04 32.06
N ILE A 175 85.28 24.91 33.29
CA ILE A 175 86.64 24.39 33.57
C ILE A 175 86.75 22.94 33.11
N GLU A 176 85.74 22.12 33.35
CA GLU A 176 85.68 20.73 32.88
C GLU A 176 85.65 20.66 31.35
N ILE A 177 84.91 21.54 30.67
CA ILE A 177 84.88 21.62 29.21
C ILE A 177 86.25 22.01 28.67
N VAL A 178 86.92 23.01 29.24
CA VAL A 178 88.27 23.42 28.81
C VAL A 178 89.28 22.30 29.08
N ASN A 179 89.20 21.62 30.22
CA ASN A 179 90.05 20.48 30.56
C ASN A 179 89.80 19.27 29.63
N LEU A 180 88.53 18.98 29.32
CA LEU A 180 88.17 17.94 28.34
C LEU A 180 88.60 18.33 26.93
N GLN A 181 88.53 19.61 26.56
CA GLN A 181 89.07 20.13 25.30
C GLN A 181 90.59 19.98 25.24
N GLU A 182 91.31 20.30 26.32
CA GLU A 182 92.77 20.14 26.41
C GLU A 182 93.18 18.65 26.41
N GLN A 183 92.40 17.79 27.06
CA GLN A 183 92.56 16.33 26.99
C GLN A 183 92.26 15.77 25.59
N LEU A 184 91.31 16.36 24.86
CA LEU A 184 91.03 16.01 23.47
C LEU A 184 92.10 16.57 22.51
N GLU A 185 92.66 17.75 22.77
CA GLU A 185 93.74 18.35 21.98
C GLU A 185 95.02 17.50 22.11
N THR A 186 95.38 17.12 23.34
CA THR A 186 96.51 16.21 23.62
C THR A 186 96.29 14.81 23.03
N ARG A 187 95.06 14.28 23.05
CA ARG A 187 94.71 13.01 22.36
C ARG A 187 94.63 13.12 20.85
N THR A 188 94.37 14.30 20.29
CA THR A 188 94.35 14.53 18.84
C THR A 188 95.74 14.80 18.27
N GLU A 189 96.71 15.24 19.07
CA GLU A 189 98.13 15.27 18.69
C GLU A 189 98.76 13.87 18.63
N GLU A 190 98.31 12.92 19.46
CA GLU A 190 98.75 11.51 19.39
C GLU A 190 98.03 10.68 18.30
N SER A 191 96.84 11.08 17.86
CA SER A 191 96.14 10.43 16.76
C SER A 191 96.57 11.05 15.42
N GLY A 192 97.40 10.33 14.66
CA GLY A 192 97.91 10.80 13.36
C GLY A 192 96.81 11.28 12.38
N PRO A 193 97.19 12.03 11.33
CA PRO A 193 96.27 12.73 10.39
C PRO A 193 95.22 11.83 9.72
N SER A 194 95.38 10.51 9.77
CA SER A 194 94.37 9.55 9.33
C SER A 194 93.13 9.52 10.26
N SER A 195 93.30 9.56 11.59
CA SER A 195 92.17 9.51 12.54
C SER A 195 91.31 10.77 12.54
N ARG A 196 91.91 11.96 12.33
CA ARG A 196 91.17 13.22 12.20
C ARG A 196 90.24 13.24 10.99
N GLY A 197 90.67 12.66 9.87
CA GLY A 197 89.84 12.47 8.69
C GLY A 197 88.62 11.59 8.98
N TYR A 198 88.82 10.44 9.65
CA TYR A 198 87.73 9.54 9.99
C TYR A 198 86.67 10.18 10.89
N VAL A 199 87.06 10.96 11.91
CA VAL A 199 86.11 11.62 12.82
C VAL A 199 85.27 12.71 12.13
N ILE A 200 85.89 13.49 11.23
CA ILE A 200 85.17 14.50 10.44
C ILE A 200 84.20 13.81 9.47
N TYR A 201 84.64 12.74 8.79
CA TYR A 201 83.77 11.97 7.90
C TYR A 201 82.59 11.35 8.66
N THR A 202 82.80 10.74 9.84
CA THR A 202 81.69 10.19 10.65
C THR A 202 80.75 11.28 11.13
N PHE A 203 81.25 12.45 11.56
CA PHE A 203 80.38 13.55 11.97
C PHE A 203 79.54 14.10 10.82
N PHE A 204 80.12 14.29 9.62
CA PHE A 204 79.36 14.72 8.45
C PHE A 204 78.35 13.67 7.98
N LEU A 205 78.72 12.38 8.03
CA LEU A 205 77.82 11.28 7.70
C LEU A 205 76.67 11.18 8.70
N ASP A 206 76.95 11.23 10.01
CA ASP A 206 75.93 11.16 11.06
C ASP A 206 75.01 12.37 11.05
N ASN A 207 75.52 13.60 10.85
CA ASN A 207 74.67 14.78 10.72
C ASN A 207 73.85 14.75 9.42
N GLY A 208 74.44 14.30 8.31
CA GLY A 208 73.74 14.14 7.03
C GLY A 208 72.63 13.07 7.10
N LEU A 209 72.92 11.94 7.75
CA LEU A 209 71.97 10.85 8.00
C LEU A 209 70.86 11.27 8.97
N ASN A 210 71.20 11.96 10.07
CA ASN A 210 70.22 12.49 11.02
C ASN A 210 69.29 13.51 10.34
N HIS A 211 69.85 14.45 9.56
CA HIS A 211 69.05 15.42 8.81
C HIS A 211 68.16 14.74 7.75
N SER A 212 68.68 13.72 7.05
CA SER A 212 67.91 12.91 6.10
C SER A 212 66.77 12.15 6.79
N CYS A 213 67.02 11.54 7.96
CA CYS A 213 66.00 10.86 8.76
C CYS A 213 64.90 11.82 9.24
N CYS A 214 65.30 13.02 9.70
CA CYS A 214 64.36 14.08 10.11
C CYS A 214 63.50 14.56 8.93
N LEU A 215 64.11 14.83 7.77
CA LEU A 215 63.41 15.23 6.55
C LEU A 215 62.43 14.16 6.07
N ASN A 216 62.81 12.88 6.12
CA ASN A 216 61.94 11.77 5.73
C ASN A 216 60.72 11.65 6.66
N ASN A 217 60.91 11.85 7.97
CA ASN A 217 59.81 11.84 8.93
C ASN A 217 58.82 12.99 8.68
N VAL A 218 59.34 14.22 8.45
CA VAL A 218 58.51 15.38 8.11
C VAL A 218 57.75 15.17 6.80
N ASN A 219 58.41 14.67 5.75
CA ASN A 219 57.76 14.38 4.47
C ASN A 219 56.64 13.33 4.60
N TYR A 220 56.84 12.29 5.42
CA TYR A 220 55.82 11.28 5.69
C TYR A 220 54.59 11.86 6.40
N VAL A 221 54.80 12.73 7.39
CA VAL A 221 53.71 13.42 8.10
C VAL A 221 52.95 14.35 7.15
N VAL A 222 53.66 15.13 6.33
CA VAL A 222 53.05 16.03 5.34
C VAL A 222 52.24 15.24 4.30
N PHE A 223 52.77 14.13 3.78
CA PHE A 223 52.04 13.26 2.85
C PHE A 223 50.77 12.67 3.48
N SER A 224 50.88 12.16 4.71
CA SER A 224 49.75 11.61 5.46
C SER A 224 48.67 12.66 5.73
N MET A 225 49.07 13.89 6.07
CA MET A 225 48.17 15.01 6.31
C MET A 225 47.44 15.44 5.02
N ASN A 226 48.15 15.53 3.90
CA ASN A 226 47.54 15.84 2.59
C ASN A 226 46.54 14.77 2.16
N LEU A 227 46.87 13.48 2.34
CA LEU A 227 45.94 12.38 2.06
C LEU A 227 44.68 12.46 2.94
N CYS A 228 44.84 12.80 4.22
CA CYS A 228 43.73 13.01 5.13
C CYS A 228 42.86 14.21 4.71
N LEU A 229 43.48 15.30 4.25
CA LEU A 229 42.78 16.49 3.76
C LEU A 229 41.89 16.15 2.55
N VAL A 230 42.43 15.42 1.56
CA VAL A 230 41.66 15.00 0.38
C VAL A 230 40.48 14.10 0.77
N LYS A 231 40.70 13.15 1.68
CA LYS A 231 39.61 12.30 2.20
C LYS A 231 38.55 13.11 2.92
N PHE A 232 38.94 14.09 3.74
CA PHE A 232 38.01 14.99 4.41
C PHE A 232 37.20 15.82 3.41
N SER A 233 37.83 16.38 2.38
CA SER A 233 37.13 17.11 1.31
C SER A 233 36.15 16.22 0.55
N SER A 234 36.52 14.98 0.23
CA SER A 234 35.63 14.02 -0.43
C SER A 234 34.44 13.64 0.46
N LEU A 235 34.68 13.35 1.73
CA LEU A 235 33.62 13.06 2.71
C LEU A 235 32.69 14.27 2.90
N LYS A 236 33.23 15.49 2.85
CA LYS A 236 32.43 16.72 2.98
C LYS A 236 31.47 16.88 1.79
N VAL A 237 31.94 16.67 0.57
CA VAL A 237 31.08 16.70 -0.63
C VAL A 237 30.00 15.64 -0.56
N GLU A 238 30.35 14.43 -0.11
CA GLU A 238 29.39 13.33 0.03
C GLU A 238 28.34 13.61 1.11
N ALA A 239 28.74 14.18 2.25
CA ALA A 239 27.81 14.63 3.29
C ALA A 239 26.85 15.71 2.78
N ASP A 240 27.34 16.69 2.02
CA ASP A 240 26.51 17.76 1.44
C ASP A 240 25.55 17.18 0.39
N ARG A 241 25.99 16.21 -0.42
CA ARG A 241 25.14 15.49 -1.38
C ARG A 241 24.01 14.74 -0.68
N ILE A 242 24.32 14.01 0.39
CA ILE A 242 23.33 13.28 1.21
C ILE A 242 22.34 14.26 1.84
N GLN A 243 22.81 15.41 2.33
CA GLN A 243 21.96 16.42 2.93
C GLN A 243 20.95 17.01 1.94
N ILE A 244 21.36 17.31 0.70
CA ILE A 244 20.46 17.78 -0.36
C ILE A 244 19.43 16.71 -0.72
N GLN A 245 19.84 15.44 -0.82
CA GLN A 245 18.91 14.33 -1.10
C GLN A 245 17.89 14.15 0.02
N LYS A 246 18.31 14.28 1.27
CA LYS A 246 17.43 14.26 2.45
C LYS A 246 16.39 15.38 2.37
N GLU A 247 16.81 16.61 2.12
CA GLU A 247 15.91 17.77 2.02
C GLU A 247 14.89 17.60 0.87
N LYS A 248 15.34 17.07 -0.28
CA LYS A 248 14.45 16.74 -1.40
C LYS A 248 13.38 15.70 -1.01
N LEU A 249 13.79 14.61 -0.38
CA LEU A 249 12.87 13.56 0.07
C LEU A 249 11.90 14.07 1.16
N GLU A 250 12.35 14.95 2.04
CA GLU A 250 11.49 15.59 3.05
C GLU A 250 10.41 16.47 2.39
N LEU A 251 10.75 17.21 1.34
CA LEU A 251 9.79 18.00 0.56
C LEU A 251 8.78 17.12 -0.17
N GLU A 252 9.23 16.04 -0.82
CA GLU A 252 8.35 15.09 -1.51
C GLU A 252 7.40 14.39 -0.53
N LEU A 253 7.91 13.97 0.65
CA LEU A 253 7.10 13.39 1.71
C LEU A 253 6.05 14.37 2.22
N GLN A 254 6.40 15.64 2.39
CA GLN A 254 5.47 16.67 2.84
C GLN A 254 4.40 16.96 1.78
N SER A 255 4.76 16.98 0.50
CA SER A 255 3.81 17.12 -0.61
C SER A 255 2.81 15.96 -0.63
N CYS A 256 3.32 14.72 -0.57
CA CYS A 256 2.49 13.51 -0.51
C CYS A 256 1.55 13.51 0.71
N ARG A 257 2.03 13.97 1.87
CA ARG A 257 1.21 14.10 3.09
C ARG A 257 0.03 15.06 2.88
N VAL A 258 0.24 16.19 2.21
CA VAL A 258 -0.83 17.15 1.92
C VAL A 258 -1.85 16.55 0.94
N GLU A 259 -1.37 15.87 -0.11
CA GLU A 259 -2.24 15.20 -1.08
C GLU A 259 -3.11 14.12 -0.43
N VAL A 260 -2.53 13.24 0.40
CA VAL A 260 -3.27 12.22 1.15
C VAL A 260 -4.32 12.84 2.08
N GLN A 261 -4.00 13.97 2.71
CA GLN A 261 -4.97 14.68 3.54
C GLN A 261 -6.12 15.26 2.70
N GLY A 262 -5.83 15.80 1.52
CA GLY A 262 -6.85 16.26 0.57
C GLY A 262 -7.77 15.14 0.11
N LEU A 263 -7.19 13.99 -0.29
CA LEU A 263 -7.94 12.80 -0.68
C LEU A 263 -8.82 12.27 0.47
N ARG A 264 -8.32 12.30 1.71
CA ARG A 264 -9.09 11.90 2.89
C ARG A 264 -10.32 12.78 3.11
N VAL A 265 -10.19 14.09 2.91
CA VAL A 265 -11.34 15.02 3.01
C VAL A 265 -12.34 14.78 1.88
N ALA A 266 -11.87 14.62 0.64
CA ALA A 266 -12.72 14.31 -0.51
C ALA A 266 -13.50 13.00 -0.30
N LEU A 267 -12.83 11.95 0.21
CA LEU A 267 -13.48 10.69 0.57
C LEU A 267 -14.58 10.88 1.63
N SER A 268 -14.31 11.69 2.66
CA SER A 268 -15.31 11.99 3.69
C SER A 268 -16.54 12.71 3.12
N HIS A 269 -16.37 13.62 2.16
CA HIS A 269 -17.48 14.28 1.48
C HIS A 269 -18.28 13.29 0.63
N LEU A 270 -17.62 12.50 -0.22
CA LEU A 270 -18.28 11.50 -1.04
C LEU A 270 -19.04 10.45 -0.21
N GLN A 271 -18.49 10.04 0.94
CA GLN A 271 -19.18 9.15 1.87
C GLN A 271 -20.46 9.78 2.46
N LYS A 272 -20.43 11.08 2.77
CA LYS A 272 -21.60 11.81 3.27
C LYS A 272 -22.67 11.92 2.18
N ASP A 273 -22.28 12.30 0.97
CA ASP A 273 -23.19 12.44 -0.17
C ASP A 273 -23.81 11.09 -0.55
N ASN A 274 -23.02 10.01 -0.56
CA ASN A 274 -23.53 8.66 -0.81
C ASN A 274 -24.58 8.26 0.24
N LYS A 275 -24.36 8.54 1.53
CA LYS A 275 -25.39 8.30 2.57
C LYS A 275 -26.66 9.11 2.32
N SER A 276 -26.52 10.37 1.88
CA SER A 276 -27.67 11.21 1.51
C SER A 276 -28.45 10.62 0.33
N HIS A 277 -27.76 10.25 -0.75
CA HIS A 277 -28.38 9.64 -1.92
C HIS A 277 -29.02 8.28 -1.62
N ILE A 278 -28.44 7.47 -0.73
CA ILE A 278 -29.07 6.23 -0.27
C ILE A 278 -30.39 6.55 0.43
N SER A 279 -30.42 7.56 1.31
CA SER A 279 -31.65 7.96 2.00
C SER A 279 -32.72 8.47 1.03
N GLU A 280 -32.36 9.32 0.06
CA GLU A 280 -33.27 9.78 -0.99
C GLU A 280 -33.79 8.63 -1.85
N LYS A 281 -32.90 7.71 -2.27
CA LYS A 281 -33.27 6.51 -3.03
C LYS A 281 -34.30 5.68 -2.27
N THR A 282 -34.10 5.45 -0.97
CA THR A 282 -35.07 4.70 -0.16
C THR A 282 -36.39 5.43 -0.02
N GLY A 283 -36.37 6.77 0.12
CA GLY A 283 -37.58 7.60 0.15
C GLY A 283 -38.37 7.54 -1.15
N LEU A 284 -37.70 7.69 -2.30
CA LEU A 284 -38.31 7.59 -3.62
C LEU A 284 -38.85 6.19 -3.90
N GLN A 285 -38.12 5.14 -3.51
CA GLN A 285 -38.60 3.76 -3.61
C GLN A 285 -39.89 3.54 -2.82
N GLN A 286 -39.98 4.08 -1.60
CA GLN A 286 -41.19 4.01 -0.79
C GLN A 286 -42.36 4.75 -1.47
N GLN A 287 -42.10 5.94 -2.02
CA GLN A 287 -43.12 6.71 -2.75
C GLN A 287 -43.63 5.96 -4.00
N CYS A 288 -42.75 5.29 -4.74
CA CYS A 288 -43.15 4.45 -5.88
C CYS A 288 -44.06 3.30 -5.45
N LEU A 289 -43.78 2.66 -4.31
CA LEU A 289 -44.65 1.59 -3.78
C LEU A 289 -46.02 2.12 -3.37
N GLU A 290 -46.08 3.29 -2.76
CA GLU A 290 -47.34 3.93 -2.36
C GLU A 290 -48.19 4.30 -3.59
N LEU A 291 -47.60 4.96 -4.58
CA LEU A 291 -48.28 5.30 -5.83
C LEU A 291 -48.77 4.03 -6.57
N ARG A 292 -47.97 2.97 -6.58
CA ARG A 292 -48.38 1.67 -7.15
C ARG A 292 -49.59 1.10 -6.40
N GLY A 293 -49.62 1.20 -5.07
CA GLY A 293 -50.78 0.84 -4.26
C GLY A 293 -52.02 1.64 -4.61
N GLN A 294 -51.89 2.96 -4.79
CA GLN A 294 -52.98 3.83 -5.21
C GLN A 294 -53.53 3.43 -6.59
N VAL A 295 -52.66 3.14 -7.55
CA VAL A 295 -53.06 2.67 -8.90
C VAL A 295 -53.82 1.35 -8.81
N ILE A 296 -53.39 0.40 -7.99
CA ILE A 296 -54.10 -0.87 -7.78
C ILE A 296 -55.49 -0.62 -7.19
N SER A 297 -55.60 0.26 -6.20
CA SER A 297 -56.89 0.63 -5.59
C SER A 297 -57.84 1.26 -6.60
N LEU A 298 -57.35 2.26 -7.36
CA LEU A 298 -58.15 2.91 -8.41
C LEU A 298 -58.56 1.92 -9.50
N ARG A 299 -57.70 0.98 -9.86
CA ARG A 299 -58.03 -0.06 -10.82
C ARG A 299 -59.15 -0.97 -10.32
N SER A 300 -59.08 -1.40 -9.06
CA SER A 300 -60.15 -2.17 -8.43
C SER A 300 -61.48 -1.39 -8.41
N GLN A 301 -61.45 -0.10 -8.10
CA GLN A 301 -62.64 0.75 -8.14
C GLN A 301 -63.23 0.84 -9.55
N LEU A 302 -62.38 0.98 -10.57
CA LEU A 302 -62.82 0.98 -11.97
C LEU A 302 -63.46 -0.35 -12.38
N ASP A 303 -62.84 -1.48 -12.01
CA ASP A 303 -63.36 -2.81 -12.34
C ASP A 303 -64.73 -3.05 -11.66
N THR A 304 -64.91 -2.62 -10.40
CA THR A 304 -66.22 -2.68 -9.73
C THR A 304 -67.28 -1.82 -10.42
N SER A 305 -66.91 -0.61 -10.85
CA SER A 305 -67.82 0.29 -11.58
C SER A 305 -68.21 -0.30 -12.93
N GLN A 306 -67.27 -0.93 -13.64
CA GLN A 306 -67.53 -1.62 -14.91
C GLN A 306 -68.46 -2.82 -14.74
N ALA A 307 -68.28 -3.61 -13.66
CA ALA A 307 -69.17 -4.73 -13.34
C ALA A 307 -70.60 -4.23 -13.10
N VAL A 308 -70.78 -3.20 -12.27
CA VAL A 308 -72.10 -2.60 -12.02
C VAL A 308 -72.73 -2.06 -13.31
N GLN A 309 -71.95 -1.41 -14.17
CA GLN A 309 -72.46 -0.93 -15.46
C GLN A 309 -72.91 -2.08 -16.36
N LYS A 310 -72.15 -3.19 -16.41
CA LYS A 310 -72.52 -4.38 -17.17
C LYS A 310 -73.82 -5.00 -16.65
N ASP A 311 -73.98 -5.11 -15.34
CA ASP A 311 -75.19 -5.64 -14.71
C ASP A 311 -76.40 -4.76 -15.03
N PHE A 312 -76.24 -3.43 -15.01
CA PHE A 312 -77.31 -2.50 -15.38
C PHE A 312 -77.73 -2.66 -16.85
N VAL A 313 -76.77 -2.83 -17.76
CA VAL A 313 -77.06 -3.09 -19.17
C VAL A 313 -77.78 -4.43 -19.34
N GLN A 314 -77.34 -5.49 -18.65
CA GLN A 314 -78.01 -6.79 -18.70
C GLN A 314 -79.44 -6.73 -18.14
N LEU A 315 -79.64 -6.05 -17.02
CA LEU A 315 -80.96 -5.87 -16.42
C LEU A 315 -81.89 -5.09 -17.34
N SER A 316 -81.41 -4.00 -17.95
CA SER A 316 -82.21 -3.20 -18.90
C SER A 316 -82.57 -3.98 -20.16
N GLN A 317 -81.65 -4.79 -20.72
CA GLN A 317 -81.94 -5.69 -21.83
C GLN A 317 -82.98 -6.75 -21.44
N SER A 318 -82.82 -7.39 -20.27
CA SER A 318 -83.77 -8.39 -19.77
C SER A 318 -85.17 -7.79 -19.58
N LEU A 319 -85.24 -6.59 -18.98
CA LEU A 319 -86.47 -5.85 -18.82
C LEU A 319 -87.11 -5.54 -20.19
N GLN A 320 -86.33 -5.08 -21.16
CA GLN A 320 -86.81 -4.76 -22.50
C GLN A 320 -87.39 -6.00 -23.20
N VAL A 321 -86.76 -7.16 -23.07
CA VAL A 321 -87.28 -8.44 -23.58
C VAL A 321 -88.59 -8.82 -22.87
N LYS A 322 -88.64 -8.72 -21.53
CA LYS A 322 -89.87 -9.02 -20.77
C LYS A 322 -91.03 -8.12 -21.18
N LEU A 323 -90.79 -6.82 -21.36
CA LEU A 323 -91.80 -5.87 -21.80
C LEU A 323 -92.30 -6.20 -23.23
N GLU A 324 -91.41 -6.59 -24.13
CA GLU A 324 -91.79 -7.00 -25.49
C GLU A 324 -92.59 -8.30 -25.49
N GLN A 325 -92.25 -9.26 -24.63
CA GLN A 325 -93.04 -10.49 -24.45
C GLN A 325 -94.45 -10.19 -23.93
N ILE A 326 -94.59 -9.25 -22.99
CA ILE A 326 -95.90 -8.79 -22.50
C ILE A 326 -96.70 -8.14 -23.64
N ARG A 327 -96.06 -7.30 -24.46
CA ARG A 327 -96.69 -6.65 -25.62
C ARG A 327 -97.21 -7.66 -26.64
N GLN A 328 -96.51 -8.78 -26.81
CA GLN A 328 -96.86 -9.85 -27.75
C GLN A 328 -97.82 -10.89 -27.15
N ALA A 329 -98.17 -10.82 -25.88
CA ALA A 329 -99.05 -11.81 -25.24
C ALA A 329 -100.52 -11.62 -25.67
N ASP A 330 -101.16 -12.72 -26.08
CA ASP A 330 -102.54 -12.71 -26.57
C ASP A 330 -103.59 -12.81 -25.44
N SER A 331 -103.17 -13.06 -24.19
CA SER A 331 -104.08 -13.19 -23.04
C SER A 331 -103.48 -12.69 -21.72
N LEU A 332 -104.36 -12.23 -20.82
CA LEU A 332 -103.97 -11.74 -19.49
C LEU A 332 -103.32 -12.82 -18.62
N ASN A 333 -103.74 -14.09 -18.74
CA ASN A 333 -103.14 -15.20 -18.00
C ASN A 333 -101.69 -15.45 -18.43
N GLN A 334 -101.37 -15.25 -19.71
CA GLN A 334 -100.01 -15.37 -20.23
C GLN A 334 -99.10 -14.23 -19.73
N VAL A 335 -99.65 -13.03 -19.58
CA VAL A 335 -98.95 -11.88 -18.96
C VAL A 335 -98.64 -12.14 -17.48
N LYS A 336 -99.60 -12.68 -16.72
CA LYS A 336 -99.40 -13.04 -15.30
C LYS A 336 -98.28 -14.06 -15.10
N HIS A 337 -98.24 -15.09 -15.95
CA HIS A 337 -97.17 -16.08 -15.93
C HIS A 337 -95.80 -15.49 -16.31
N LEU A 338 -95.72 -14.55 -17.28
CA LEU A 338 -94.47 -13.87 -17.66
C LEU A 338 -93.92 -12.95 -16.56
N LEU A 339 -94.79 -12.36 -15.73
CA LEU A 339 -94.41 -11.55 -14.58
C LEU A 339 -94.01 -12.40 -13.35
N GLY A 340 -94.21 -13.72 -13.40
CA GLY A 340 -93.98 -14.60 -12.26
C GLY A 340 -95.05 -14.46 -11.17
N GLU A 341 -96.22 -13.89 -11.49
CA GLU A 341 -97.38 -13.88 -10.61
C GLU A 341 -98.15 -15.20 -10.77
N ASP A 342 -97.55 -16.30 -10.31
CA ASP A 342 -98.36 -17.46 -9.96
C ASP A 342 -99.10 -17.11 -8.67
N ILE A 343 -100.40 -16.87 -8.82
CA ILE A 343 -101.36 -16.73 -7.74
C ILE A 343 -101.20 -17.96 -6.84
N GLU A 344 -100.65 -17.76 -5.64
CA GLU A 344 -100.91 -18.69 -4.53
C GLU A 344 -102.43 -18.83 -4.43
N GLY A 345 -102.92 -20.01 -4.78
CA GLY A 345 -104.32 -20.35 -4.69
C GLY A 345 -104.78 -20.21 -3.24
N PHE A 346 -105.57 -19.18 -2.97
CA PHE A 346 -106.51 -19.23 -1.86
C PHE A 346 -107.46 -20.42 -2.10
N PRO A 347 -107.57 -21.38 -1.17
CA PRO A 347 -108.56 -22.43 -1.29
C PRO A 347 -109.92 -21.83 -0.98
N THR A 348 -110.78 -21.74 -1.99
CA THR A 348 -112.22 -21.62 -1.80
C THR A 348 -112.76 -22.97 -1.36
N ASP A 349 -112.89 -23.19 -0.05
CA ASP A 349 -113.82 -24.19 0.47
C ASP A 349 -115.17 -23.50 0.73
N ALA A 350 -116.17 -23.97 0.00
CA ALA A 350 -117.56 -23.73 0.29
C ALA A 350 -117.99 -24.65 1.44
N THR A 351 -118.53 -24.10 2.53
CA THR A 351 -119.86 -24.45 3.08
C THR A 351 -120.31 -23.36 4.04
#